data_AF-A0A0J5YSU1-F1
#
_entry.id   AF-A0A0J5YSU1-F1
#
_cell.length_a   1.000
_cell.length_b   1.000
_cell.length_c   1.000
_cell.angle_alpha   90.00
_cell.angle_beta   90.00
_cell.angle_gamma   90.00
#
_symmetry.space_group_name_H-M   'P 1'
#
loop_
_entity.id
_entity.type
_entity.pdbx_description
1 polymer ?
#
loop_
_entity_poly.entity_id
_entity_poly.type
_entity_poly.pdbx_seq_one_letter_code
_entity_poly.pdbx_strand_id
1 'polypeptide(L)'
;MTVANYNSLVQKTFCENAIRSVVMIDDDFLTYSESIRALNNEVDLDYNKIDSSKRAATLESFFQSKNMICDVDNGSVNFDVDRIRKSDLIIVDYHLDNNAPDKTLKLLQDLKDSDHLNMIVIYTRENLETVWMQISSTLKGALDINSLIIDYDNEDVQSYWEDVVLPNLNDNGNKALTRDEIIAYIKDSKPCRRIKRLIHDDAVLEDQKDKNFIAKMIAEYAVSRNAIISSNTSGNVIRGDESGVKWIQCGNIFVSLFHKVQDDHENDGDRIWQTLNDSLIEWKPSYYQLIKSEIQNAIEAEALSFVNHLANDHYGQAAWLNEILKSDSPDIRCRNIDFVFGNLSEELYQRLKNNNTLDEFIKSVFDSYSNEYANSGVAALLQYCSSKMDLPSNNDTYHEMYHALNMNLSSKNFEDGHISTGTIFFDTESNKWYLCVSAACDLVPTQGNDPHHVRLSPHRLIKVLELFNASQSKALPFAEHSKYIYVMHKNQRKYLSIFEGDKTLPVVDYMVVLNHGTTVDGEEKNIISAVFLSNMDGNVQNVPVRLKLKSQLRTGYAERYQAIASQYSSRIGVDYVSMMLP
;
A
#
# COMPACT_ATOMS: atom_id res chain seq x y z
N MET A 1 28.87 -9.03 -19.26
CA MET A 1 28.30 -7.93 -18.47
C MET A 1 28.42 -8.32 -17.01
N THR A 2 29.12 -7.51 -16.21
CA THR A 2 29.13 -7.66 -14.75
C THR A 2 27.72 -7.45 -14.24
N VAL A 3 27.17 -8.44 -13.54
CA VAL A 3 25.84 -8.35 -12.91
C VAL A 3 25.85 -7.15 -11.96
N ALA A 4 24.87 -6.25 -12.10
CA ALA A 4 24.70 -5.14 -11.18
C ALA A 4 24.45 -5.67 -9.77
N ASN A 5 25.21 -5.16 -8.79
CA ASN A 5 25.01 -5.50 -7.38
C ASN A 5 23.68 -4.87 -6.91
N TYR A 6 22.90 -5.56 -6.08
CA TYR A 6 21.66 -5.06 -5.49
C TYR A 6 21.82 -3.63 -4.92
N ASN A 7 22.91 -3.37 -4.18
CA ASN A 7 23.18 -2.05 -3.60
C ASN A 7 23.29 -0.95 -4.68
N SER A 8 23.90 -1.27 -5.83
CA SER A 8 24.00 -0.32 -6.96
C SER A 8 22.64 -0.04 -7.61
N LEU A 9 21.73 -1.03 -7.61
CA LEU A 9 20.37 -0.84 -8.11
C LEU A 9 19.55 0.05 -7.19
N VAL A 10 19.72 -0.10 -5.87
CA VAL A 10 19.09 0.78 -4.86
C VAL A 10 19.55 2.22 -5.06
N GLN A 11 20.87 2.45 -5.10
CA GLN A 11 21.45 3.78 -5.31
C GLN A 11 20.97 4.39 -6.64
N LYS A 12 20.99 3.62 -7.73
CA LYS A 12 20.57 4.09 -9.04
C LYS A 12 19.11 4.55 -9.03
N THR A 13 18.23 3.74 -8.44
CA THR A 13 16.77 4.00 -8.42
C THR A 13 16.40 5.19 -7.56
N PHE A 14 16.84 5.18 -6.30
CA PHE A 14 16.36 6.13 -5.29
C PHE A 14 17.20 7.41 -5.21
N CYS A 15 18.41 7.42 -5.75
CA CYS A 15 19.27 8.59 -5.70
C CYS A 15 19.58 9.13 -7.10
N GLU A 16 20.24 8.35 -7.96
CA GLU A 16 20.76 8.87 -9.25
C GLU A 16 19.64 9.21 -10.25
N ASN A 17 18.57 8.42 -10.26
CA ASN A 17 17.45 8.60 -11.17
C ASN A 17 16.33 9.46 -10.58
N ALA A 18 16.04 9.30 -9.29
CA ALA A 18 14.94 9.98 -8.62
C ALA A 18 15.26 11.44 -8.24
N ILE A 19 16.48 11.74 -7.77
CA ILE A 19 16.77 13.07 -7.21
C ILE A 19 17.15 14.04 -8.34
N ARG A 20 16.24 14.98 -8.64
CA ARG A 20 16.46 16.08 -9.60
C ARG A 20 16.35 17.45 -8.94
N SER A 21 15.60 17.52 -7.85
CA SER A 21 15.36 18.70 -7.04
C SER A 21 15.66 18.44 -5.57
N VAL A 22 16.32 19.40 -4.93
CA VAL A 22 16.69 19.38 -3.52
C VAL A 22 16.22 20.68 -2.89
N VAL A 23 15.56 20.59 -1.74
CA VAL A 23 15.22 21.74 -0.91
C VAL A 23 16.00 21.63 0.39
N MET A 24 16.67 22.71 0.78
CA MET A 24 17.40 22.83 2.05
C MET A 24 16.67 23.82 2.95
N ILE A 25 16.39 23.43 4.18
CA ILE A 25 15.59 24.22 5.13
C ILE A 25 16.34 24.34 6.46
N ASP A 26 16.65 25.58 6.84
CA ASP A 26 17.29 25.93 8.12
C ASP A 26 16.99 27.41 8.42
N ASP A 27 16.54 27.73 9.64
CA ASP A 27 16.18 29.10 10.05
C ASP A 27 17.39 30.01 10.30
N ASP A 28 18.59 29.41 10.35
CA ASP A 28 19.85 30.14 10.38
C ASP A 28 20.36 30.55 8.98
N PHE A 29 19.67 30.17 7.90
CA PHE A 29 20.04 30.61 6.55
C PHE A 29 19.68 32.07 6.27
N LEU A 30 20.61 32.79 5.65
CA LEU A 30 20.38 34.15 5.19
C LEU A 30 19.48 34.15 3.96
N THR A 31 18.39 34.92 4.00
CA THR A 31 17.60 35.18 2.80
C THR A 31 18.36 36.08 1.83
N TYR A 32 17.98 36.04 0.56
CA TYR A 32 18.49 36.98 -0.44
C TYR A 32 18.26 38.44 -0.02
N SER A 33 17.08 38.75 0.55
CA SER A 33 16.77 40.10 1.03
C SER A 33 17.68 40.54 2.18
N GLU A 34 17.96 39.67 3.15
CA GLU A 34 18.89 39.96 4.25
C GLU A 34 20.31 40.13 3.73
N SER A 35 20.73 39.31 2.77
CA SER A 35 22.05 39.40 2.15
C SER A 35 22.25 40.75 1.45
N ILE A 36 21.26 41.25 0.70
CA ILE A 36 21.33 42.56 0.05
C ILE A 36 21.34 43.70 1.07
N ARG A 37 20.52 43.62 2.13
CA ARG A 37 20.50 44.63 3.21
C ARG A 37 21.83 44.69 3.95
N ALA A 38 22.45 43.54 4.21
CA ALA A 38 23.76 43.45 4.83
C ALA A 38 24.85 44.05 3.92
N LEU A 39 24.82 43.77 2.62
CA LEU A 39 25.74 44.40 1.64
C LEU A 39 25.57 45.92 1.57
N ASN A 40 24.35 46.42 1.79
CA ASN A 40 24.06 47.85 1.88
C ASN A 40 24.41 48.47 3.26
N ASN A 41 24.96 47.69 4.20
CA ASN A 41 25.22 48.08 5.60
C ASN A 41 23.96 48.52 6.37
N GLU A 42 22.79 48.00 5.99
CA GLU A 42 21.51 48.31 6.66
C GLU A 42 21.27 47.41 7.89
N VAL A 43 21.94 46.24 7.96
CA VAL A 43 21.79 45.24 9.02
C VAL A 43 23.14 44.57 9.29
N ASP A 44 23.54 44.44 10.56
CA ASP A 44 24.68 43.61 10.97
C ASP A 44 24.25 42.13 11.01
N LEU A 45 25.01 41.27 10.34
CA LEU A 45 24.74 39.83 10.29
C LEU A 45 25.40 39.09 11.45
N ASP A 46 24.66 38.15 12.04
CA ASP A 46 25.20 37.22 13.04
C ASP A 46 26.23 36.27 12.38
N TYR A 47 27.35 36.05 13.07
CA TYR A 47 28.40 35.13 12.64
C TYR A 47 27.86 33.71 12.46
N ASN A 48 26.93 33.25 13.31
CA ASN A 48 26.34 31.92 13.20
C ASN A 48 25.53 31.77 11.91
N LYS A 49 24.72 32.77 11.56
CA LYS A 49 23.96 32.78 10.29
C LYS A 49 24.87 32.80 9.07
N ILE A 50 26.00 33.52 9.15
CA ILE A 50 27.02 33.50 8.08
C ILE A 50 27.63 32.10 7.94
N ASP A 51 27.99 31.43 9.04
CA ASP A 51 28.53 30.06 9.00
C ASP A 51 27.53 29.07 8.40
N SER A 52 26.28 29.06 8.89
CA SER A 52 25.21 28.21 8.37
C SER A 52 24.95 28.47 6.88
N SER A 53 24.97 29.73 6.45
CA SER A 53 24.80 30.08 5.02
C SER A 53 25.98 29.67 4.14
N LYS A 54 27.22 29.67 4.67
CA LYS A 54 28.38 29.12 3.94
C LYS A 54 28.24 27.62 3.74
N ARG A 55 27.77 26.88 4.75
CA ARG A 55 27.47 25.44 4.62
C ARG A 55 26.41 25.20 3.56
N ALA A 56 25.32 25.99 3.56
CA ALA A 56 24.28 25.92 2.54
C ALA A 56 24.86 26.13 1.13
N ALA A 57 25.73 27.13 0.93
CA ALA A 57 26.36 27.39 -0.36
C ALA A 57 27.26 26.24 -0.84
N THR A 58 27.98 25.58 0.07
CA THR A 58 28.80 24.39 -0.26
C THR A 58 27.93 23.20 -0.65
N LEU A 59 26.83 22.96 0.08
CA LEU A 59 25.85 21.92 -0.25
C LEU A 59 25.17 22.21 -1.59
N GLU A 60 24.76 23.45 -1.82
CA GLU A 60 24.16 23.90 -3.09
C GLU A 60 25.11 23.64 -4.26
N SER A 61 26.39 24.02 -4.11
CA SER A 61 27.43 23.80 -5.12
C SER A 61 27.63 22.30 -5.41
N PHE A 62 27.57 21.44 -4.39
CA PHE A 62 27.64 20.00 -4.54
C PHE A 62 26.48 19.45 -5.39
N PHE A 63 25.23 19.80 -5.06
CA PHE A 63 24.07 19.31 -5.80
C PHE A 63 24.01 19.88 -7.24
N GLN A 64 24.40 21.14 -7.43
CA GLN A 64 24.55 21.72 -8.77
C GLN A 64 25.60 20.99 -9.61
N SER A 65 26.71 20.53 -9.00
CA SER A 65 27.72 19.72 -9.70
C SER A 65 27.19 18.36 -10.18
N LYS A 66 26.09 17.87 -9.56
CA LYS A 66 25.34 16.68 -9.98
C LYS A 66 24.19 17.00 -10.94
N ASN A 67 24.09 18.23 -11.44
CA ASN A 67 23.00 18.74 -12.28
C ASN A 67 21.62 18.69 -11.60
N MET A 68 21.57 18.86 -10.28
CA MET A 68 20.32 18.95 -9.52
C MET A 68 20.00 20.40 -9.20
N ILE A 69 18.71 20.74 -9.22
CA ILE A 69 18.23 22.04 -8.74
C ILE A 69 18.28 21.99 -7.22
N CYS A 70 18.92 22.98 -6.60
CA CYS A 70 19.00 23.08 -5.15
C CYS A 70 18.47 24.45 -4.72
N ASP A 71 17.47 24.43 -3.85
CA ASP A 71 16.78 25.61 -3.35
C ASP A 71 16.99 25.73 -1.84
N VAL A 72 17.16 26.95 -1.35
CA VAL A 72 17.49 27.23 0.05
C VAL A 72 16.36 28.08 0.64
N ASP A 73 15.70 27.53 1.65
CA ASP A 73 14.60 28.17 2.36
C ASP A 73 14.96 28.42 3.82
N ASN A 74 14.58 29.59 4.33
CA ASN A 74 14.77 30.00 5.73
C ASN A 74 13.65 29.42 6.63
N GLY A 75 12.60 28.80 6.09
CA GLY A 75 11.58 28.10 6.89
C GLY A 75 10.74 28.98 7.85
N SER A 76 11.04 30.28 7.94
CA SER A 76 10.44 31.24 8.88
C SER A 76 9.37 32.13 8.24
N VAL A 77 9.40 32.34 6.90
CA VAL A 77 8.60 33.38 6.24
C VAL A 77 7.38 32.84 5.49
N ASN A 78 7.38 31.60 4.99
CA ASN A 78 6.21 30.90 4.43
C ASN A 78 6.56 29.43 4.23
N PHE A 79 6.28 28.59 5.23
CA PHE A 79 6.51 27.16 5.16
C PHE A 79 5.43 26.49 4.29
N ASP A 80 5.56 26.61 2.97
CA ASP A 80 4.62 26.03 2.02
C ASP A 80 4.92 24.54 1.82
N VAL A 81 4.21 23.70 2.58
CA VAL A 81 4.30 22.24 2.49
C VAL A 81 4.01 21.76 1.05
N ASP A 82 3.20 22.49 0.28
CA ASP A 82 2.90 22.12 -1.11
C ASP A 82 4.09 22.33 -2.06
N ARG A 83 4.99 23.25 -1.74
CA ARG A 83 6.26 23.43 -2.45
C ARG A 83 7.27 22.38 -2.02
N ILE A 84 7.38 22.14 -0.71
CA ILE A 84 8.35 21.19 -0.12
C ILE A 84 8.08 19.77 -0.61
N ARG A 85 6.82 19.33 -0.63
CA ARG A 85 6.42 17.98 -1.09
C ARG A 85 6.71 17.68 -2.57
N LYS A 86 7.00 18.72 -3.37
CA LYS A 86 7.34 18.57 -4.80
C LYS A 86 8.83 18.39 -5.03
N SER A 87 9.65 18.52 -3.98
CA SER A 87 11.08 18.26 -4.04
C SER A 87 11.34 16.76 -3.92
N ASP A 88 12.29 16.24 -4.69
CA ASP A 88 12.64 14.82 -4.65
C ASP A 88 13.43 14.47 -3.37
N LEU A 89 14.24 15.42 -2.90
CA LEU A 89 14.99 15.35 -1.64
C LEU A 89 14.74 16.60 -0.79
N ILE A 90 14.49 16.40 0.51
CA ILE A 90 14.35 17.46 1.49
C ILE A 90 15.48 17.31 2.52
N ILE A 91 16.33 18.33 2.66
CA ILE A 91 17.34 18.41 3.70
C ILE A 91 16.86 19.46 4.70
N VAL A 92 16.62 19.05 5.94
CA VAL A 92 15.99 19.93 6.93
C VAL A 92 16.74 19.88 8.25
N ASP A 93 16.97 21.04 8.85
CA ASP A 93 17.45 21.09 10.21
C ASP A 93 16.43 20.49 11.19
N TYR A 94 16.91 19.76 12.20
CA TYR A 94 15.97 19.17 13.16
C TYR A 94 15.23 20.22 13.97
N HIS A 95 15.87 21.36 14.23
CA HIS A 95 15.40 22.39 15.14
C HIS A 95 15.02 23.68 14.40
N LEU A 96 14.02 23.59 13.53
CA LEU A 96 13.47 24.75 12.83
C LEU A 96 12.72 25.68 13.80
N ASP A 97 13.21 26.91 13.96
CA ASP A 97 12.64 28.00 14.78
C ASP A 97 12.94 27.88 16.29
N ASN A 98 13.79 28.78 16.77
CA ASN A 98 14.16 28.91 18.19
C ASN A 98 14.73 27.62 18.82
N ASN A 99 15.47 26.83 18.05
CA ASN A 99 16.02 25.54 18.46
C ASN A 99 14.95 24.50 18.88
N ALA A 100 13.70 24.63 18.40
CA ALA A 100 12.61 23.72 18.73
C ALA A 100 12.32 22.74 17.57
N PRO A 101 12.10 21.43 17.83
CA PRO A 101 11.88 20.45 16.77
C PRO A 101 10.42 20.36 16.29
N ASP A 102 9.50 21.10 16.92
CA ASP A 102 8.06 21.02 16.68
C ASP A 102 7.68 21.21 15.21
N LYS A 103 8.29 22.18 14.52
CA LYS A 103 8.03 22.47 13.10
C LYS A 103 8.49 21.33 12.20
N THR A 104 9.69 20.80 12.43
CA THR A 104 10.22 19.66 11.66
C THR A 104 9.37 18.42 11.89
N LEU A 105 9.00 18.14 13.13
CA LEU A 105 8.11 17.02 13.46
C LEU A 105 6.72 17.17 12.83
N LYS A 106 6.18 18.39 12.79
CA LYS A 106 4.90 18.67 12.14
C LYS A 106 4.98 18.46 10.62
N LEU A 107 6.06 18.93 9.97
CA LEU A 107 6.33 18.65 8.56
C LEU A 107 6.35 17.14 8.29
N LEU A 108 7.07 16.37 9.11
CA LEU A 108 7.17 14.91 8.93
C LEU A 108 5.81 14.22 9.06
N GLN A 109 4.94 14.66 9.97
CA GLN A 109 3.57 14.14 10.08
C GLN A 109 2.74 14.43 8.84
N ASP A 110 2.82 15.65 8.31
CA ASP A 110 2.04 16.06 7.15
C ASP A 110 2.52 15.35 5.87
N LEU A 111 3.84 15.14 5.72
CA LEU A 111 4.42 14.38 4.60
C LEU A 111 4.17 12.87 4.69
N LYS A 112 4.08 12.30 5.91
CA LYS A 112 3.82 10.87 6.13
C LYS A 112 2.56 10.39 5.41
N ASP A 113 1.53 11.24 5.38
CA ASP A 113 0.21 10.94 4.83
C ASP A 113 0.00 11.52 3.42
N SER A 114 1.07 12.01 2.76
CA SER A 114 1.04 12.51 1.38
C SER A 114 0.97 11.38 0.35
N ASP A 115 0.62 11.68 -0.92
CA ASP A 115 0.43 10.66 -1.96
C ASP A 115 1.74 10.06 -2.54
N HIS A 116 2.88 10.71 -2.27
CA HIS A 116 4.19 10.36 -2.85
C HIS A 116 5.21 10.05 -1.76
N LEU A 117 6.18 9.19 -2.06
CA LEU A 117 7.29 8.92 -1.14
C LEU A 117 8.19 10.16 -1.07
N ASN A 118 8.37 10.73 0.11
CA ASN A 118 9.27 11.86 0.33
C ASN A 118 10.58 11.34 0.95
N MET A 119 11.72 11.67 0.32
CA MET A 119 13.04 11.40 0.86
C MET A 119 13.53 12.61 1.65
N ILE A 120 13.92 12.37 2.90
CA ILE A 120 14.23 13.42 3.86
C ILE A 120 15.55 13.10 4.54
N VAL A 121 16.43 14.10 4.64
CA VAL A 121 17.63 14.05 5.47
C VAL A 121 17.45 15.04 6.62
N ILE A 122 17.40 14.54 7.85
CA ILE A 122 17.48 15.38 9.03
C ILE A 122 18.95 15.69 9.28
N TYR A 123 19.32 16.93 9.04
CA TYR A 123 20.68 17.43 9.16
C TYR A 123 20.79 18.15 10.52
N THR A 124 21.42 17.56 11.54
CA THR A 124 21.35 18.10 12.93
C THR A 124 22.60 17.94 13.77
N ARG A 125 22.85 18.87 14.70
CA ARG A 125 23.90 18.74 15.74
C ARG A 125 23.45 17.92 16.95
N GLU A 126 22.16 17.63 17.04
CA GLU A 126 21.59 16.88 18.15
C GLU A 126 22.06 15.41 18.14
N ASN A 127 22.01 14.76 19.30
CA ASN A 127 22.33 13.34 19.38
C ASN A 127 21.33 12.51 18.54
N LEU A 128 21.83 11.74 17.57
CA LEU A 128 20.99 11.00 16.62
C LEU A 128 20.06 9.99 17.29
N GLU A 129 20.43 9.42 18.45
CA GLU A 129 19.56 8.49 19.17
C GLU A 129 18.34 9.22 19.77
N THR A 130 18.56 10.42 20.27
CA THR A 130 17.49 11.29 20.80
C THR A 130 16.55 11.72 19.69
N VAL A 131 17.10 12.20 18.57
CA VAL A 131 16.34 12.60 17.38
C VAL A 131 15.53 11.43 16.84
N TRP A 132 16.14 10.24 16.72
CA TRP A 132 15.46 9.04 16.24
C TRP A 132 14.26 8.68 17.14
N MET A 133 14.45 8.71 18.46
CA MET A 133 13.40 8.40 19.44
C MET A 133 12.25 9.39 19.38
N GLN A 134 12.54 10.68 19.24
CA GLN A 134 11.55 11.73 19.18
C GLN A 134 10.72 11.66 17.88
N ILE A 135 11.38 11.50 16.72
CA ILE A 135 10.70 11.35 15.43
C ILE A 135 9.83 10.09 15.43
N SER A 136 10.40 8.93 15.77
CA SER A 136 9.68 7.65 15.74
C SER A 136 8.48 7.62 16.70
N SER A 137 8.63 8.15 17.91
CA SER A 137 7.52 8.25 18.88
C SER A 137 6.43 9.18 18.39
N THR A 138 6.81 10.32 17.81
CA THR A 138 5.88 11.31 17.24
C THR A 138 5.12 10.77 16.03
N LEU A 139 5.77 9.98 15.16
CA LEU A 139 5.13 9.39 13.97
C LEU A 139 4.20 8.23 14.33
N LYS A 140 4.52 7.47 15.38
CA LYS A 140 3.66 6.40 15.92
C LYS A 140 2.33 6.99 16.39
N GLY A 141 2.42 8.14 17.05
CA GLY A 141 1.33 8.78 17.75
C GLY A 141 1.32 8.42 19.23
N ALA A 142 0.86 9.36 20.03
CA ALA A 142 0.75 9.22 21.48
C ALA A 142 -0.73 9.06 21.86
N LEU A 143 -1.01 8.15 22.78
CA LEU A 143 -2.34 8.02 23.37
C LEU A 143 -2.47 8.97 24.56
N ASP A 144 -3.68 9.47 24.79
CA ASP A 144 -4.00 10.12 26.06
C ASP A 144 -4.18 9.05 27.15
N ILE A 145 -3.07 8.70 27.78
CA ILE A 145 -3.00 7.62 28.77
C ILE A 145 -3.86 7.95 29.99
N ASN A 146 -3.90 9.22 30.41
CA ASN A 146 -4.68 9.60 31.59
C ASN A 146 -6.16 9.37 31.33
N SER A 147 -6.67 9.81 30.17
CA SER A 147 -8.06 9.53 29.79
C SER A 147 -8.33 8.03 29.68
N LEU A 148 -7.42 7.25 29.08
CA LEU A 148 -7.59 5.79 28.96
C LEU A 148 -7.58 5.06 30.31
N ILE A 149 -6.81 5.52 31.29
CA ILE A 149 -6.78 4.97 32.65
C ILE A 149 -8.09 5.32 33.37
N ILE A 150 -8.53 6.59 33.31
CA ILE A 150 -9.76 7.06 33.96
C ILE A 150 -11.00 6.37 33.38
N ASP A 151 -11.04 6.18 32.06
CA ASP A 151 -12.16 5.53 31.35
C ASP A 151 -12.13 4.00 31.51
N TYR A 152 -11.07 3.43 32.10
CA TYR A 152 -10.99 2.00 32.35
C TYR A 152 -11.86 1.63 33.56
N ASP A 153 -12.87 0.80 33.34
CA ASP A 153 -13.87 0.36 34.32
C ASP A 153 -13.29 -0.64 35.36
N ASN A 154 -12.27 -0.20 36.10
CA ASN A 154 -11.68 -0.92 37.24
C ASN A 154 -10.89 0.06 38.16
N GLU A 155 -11.40 0.30 39.37
CA GLU A 155 -10.77 1.18 40.37
C GLU A 155 -9.38 0.68 40.84
N ASP A 156 -9.16 -0.64 40.91
CA ASP A 156 -7.86 -1.21 41.32
C ASP A 156 -6.77 -0.91 40.27
N VAL A 157 -7.15 -0.88 38.98
CA VAL A 157 -6.24 -0.51 37.88
C VAL A 157 -5.86 0.95 37.95
N GLN A 158 -6.83 1.82 38.26
CA GLN A 158 -6.62 3.25 38.40
C GLN A 158 -5.69 3.57 39.59
N SER A 159 -5.99 3.03 40.78
CA SER A 159 -5.13 3.21 41.97
C SER A 159 -3.73 2.61 41.75
N TYR A 160 -3.62 1.42 41.16
CA TYR A 160 -2.31 0.83 40.87
C TYR A 160 -1.49 1.68 39.88
N TRP A 161 -2.13 2.31 38.89
CA TRP A 161 -1.46 3.24 37.99
C TRP A 161 -0.93 4.47 38.74
N GLU A 162 -1.79 5.14 39.50
CA GLU A 162 -1.47 6.40 40.18
C GLU A 162 -0.48 6.21 41.34
N ASP A 163 -0.65 5.16 42.15
CA ASP A 163 0.09 4.97 43.40
C ASP A 163 1.40 4.17 43.21
N VAL A 164 1.49 3.33 42.18
CA VAL A 164 2.62 2.40 41.99
C VAL A 164 3.34 2.61 40.67
N VAL A 165 2.61 2.63 39.54
CA VAL A 165 3.24 2.64 38.21
C VAL A 165 3.80 4.02 37.90
N LEU A 166 2.98 5.07 37.94
CA LEU A 166 3.37 6.42 37.55
C LEU A 166 4.54 6.97 38.41
N PRO A 167 4.55 6.81 39.75
CA PRO A 167 5.72 7.21 40.57
C PRO A 167 6.99 6.45 40.17
N ASN A 168 6.88 5.14 39.95
CA ASN A 168 8.03 4.34 39.51
C ASN A 168 8.56 4.79 38.14
N LEU A 169 7.69 5.16 37.20
CA LEU A 169 8.09 5.65 35.89
C LEU A 169 8.75 7.03 35.95
N ASN A 170 8.26 7.93 36.82
CA ASN A 170 8.83 9.26 37.03
C ASN A 170 10.24 9.19 37.62
N ASP A 171 10.48 8.23 38.51
CA ASP A 171 11.78 7.97 39.13
C ASP A 171 12.73 7.12 38.25
N ASN A 172 12.34 6.82 37.00
CA ASN A 172 13.05 5.89 36.11
C ASN A 172 13.35 4.54 36.79
N GLY A 173 12.40 4.04 37.56
CA GLY A 173 12.47 2.79 38.30
C GLY A 173 12.43 1.55 37.41
N ASN A 174 12.30 0.39 38.05
CA ASN A 174 12.36 -0.91 37.36
C ASN A 174 11.21 -1.16 36.36
N LYS A 175 10.11 -0.39 36.39
CA LYS A 175 9.02 -0.49 35.41
C LYS A 175 9.22 0.43 34.19
N ALA A 176 10.24 1.30 34.19
CA ALA A 176 10.58 2.09 33.00
C ALA A 176 11.17 1.19 31.90
N LEU A 177 10.84 1.48 30.64
CA LEU A 177 11.40 0.75 29.48
C LEU A 177 12.80 1.28 29.16
N THR A 178 13.69 0.38 28.74
CA THR A 178 14.97 0.78 28.12
C THR A 178 14.74 1.28 26.69
N ARG A 179 15.71 1.98 26.12
CA ARG A 179 15.67 2.45 24.71
C ARG A 179 15.27 1.32 23.75
N ASP A 180 15.95 0.18 23.83
CA ASP A 180 15.71 -0.96 22.94
C ASP A 180 14.30 -1.54 23.11
N GLU A 181 13.75 -1.54 24.32
CA GLU A 181 12.39 -1.98 24.59
C GLU A 181 11.35 -1.00 24.02
N ILE A 182 11.63 0.32 24.07
CA ILE A 182 10.76 1.32 23.44
C ILE A 182 10.81 1.15 21.92
N ILE A 183 11.99 0.96 21.32
CA ILE A 183 12.14 0.71 19.88
C ILE A 183 11.34 -0.53 19.45
N ALA A 184 11.49 -1.64 20.18
CA ALA A 184 10.73 -2.86 19.92
C ALA A 184 9.21 -2.61 20.03
N TYR A 185 8.77 -1.82 21.01
CA TYR A 185 7.37 -1.45 21.15
C TYR A 185 6.87 -0.55 20.02
N ILE A 186 7.69 0.41 19.56
CA ILE A 186 7.36 1.28 18.44
C ILE A 186 7.11 0.43 17.18
N LYS A 187 8.01 -0.51 16.89
CA LYS A 187 7.97 -1.40 15.71
C LYS A 187 6.81 -2.41 15.77
N ASP A 188 6.63 -3.11 16.89
CA ASP A 188 5.72 -4.27 16.98
C ASP A 188 4.40 -4.00 17.71
N SER A 189 4.29 -2.86 18.42
CA SER A 189 3.17 -2.52 19.32
C SER A 189 2.89 -3.59 20.38
N LYS A 190 3.91 -4.36 20.78
CA LYS A 190 3.82 -5.45 21.77
C LYS A 190 4.65 -5.11 22.99
N PRO A 191 4.05 -5.06 24.21
CA PRO A 191 4.81 -4.80 25.43
C PRO A 191 5.90 -5.86 25.64
N CYS A 192 7.07 -5.45 26.12
CA CYS A 192 8.20 -6.34 26.31
C CYS A 192 7.92 -7.40 27.39
N ARG A 193 8.59 -8.55 27.30
CA ARG A 193 8.38 -9.68 28.23
C ARG A 193 8.73 -9.34 29.67
N ARG A 194 9.73 -8.47 29.88
CA ARG A 194 10.18 -8.03 31.21
C ARG A 194 9.07 -7.29 31.95
N ILE A 195 8.46 -6.29 31.31
CA ILE A 195 7.34 -5.54 31.88
C ILE A 195 6.14 -6.46 32.14
N LYS A 196 5.79 -7.32 31.18
CA LYS A 196 4.71 -8.31 31.40
C LYS A 196 4.94 -9.18 32.63
N ARG A 197 6.19 -9.60 32.88
CA ARG A 197 6.55 -10.40 34.05
C ARG A 197 6.45 -9.59 35.34
N LEU A 198 6.99 -8.37 35.36
CA LEU A 198 6.92 -7.49 36.54
C LEU A 198 5.47 -7.20 36.97
N ILE A 199 4.59 -6.93 36.01
CA ILE A 199 3.16 -6.70 36.30
C ILE A 199 2.44 -7.99 36.68
N HIS A 200 2.89 -9.15 36.17
CA HIS A 200 2.31 -10.43 36.55
C HIS A 200 2.67 -10.84 37.97
N ASP A 201 3.90 -10.53 38.41
CA ASP A 201 4.43 -10.82 39.74
C ASP A 201 3.86 -9.87 40.83
N ASP A 202 3.35 -8.68 40.44
CA ASP A 202 2.64 -7.79 41.36
C ASP A 202 1.24 -8.37 41.69
N ALA A 203 1.03 -8.73 42.95
CA ALA A 203 -0.21 -9.36 43.44
C ALA A 203 -1.42 -8.40 43.52
N VAL A 204 -1.27 -7.16 43.05
CA VAL A 204 -2.30 -6.11 43.14
C VAL A 204 -3.42 -6.32 42.12
N LEU A 205 -3.10 -6.85 40.95
CA LEU A 205 -4.08 -7.13 39.89
C LEU A 205 -4.32 -8.63 39.79
N GLU A 206 -5.59 -9.06 39.79
CA GLU A 206 -5.96 -10.48 39.65
C GLU A 206 -6.20 -10.88 38.18
N ASP A 207 -6.87 -10.04 37.39
CA ASP A 207 -7.23 -10.34 36.00
C ASP A 207 -6.05 -10.15 35.04
N GLN A 208 -5.83 -11.13 34.15
CA GLN A 208 -4.83 -11.07 33.09
C GLN A 208 -5.10 -9.96 32.06
N LYS A 209 -6.37 -9.58 31.84
CA LYS A 209 -6.76 -8.47 30.97
C LYS A 209 -6.23 -7.15 31.51
N ASP A 210 -6.36 -6.92 32.81
CA ASP A 210 -5.91 -5.70 33.49
C ASP A 210 -4.38 -5.61 33.52
N LYS A 211 -3.72 -6.74 33.81
CA LYS A 211 -2.25 -6.86 33.70
C LYS A 211 -1.74 -6.51 32.30
N ASN A 212 -2.42 -7.02 31.27
CA ASN A 212 -2.07 -6.72 29.87
C ASN A 212 -2.33 -5.26 29.51
N PHE A 213 -3.40 -4.67 30.03
CA PHE A 213 -3.74 -3.27 29.84
C PHE A 213 -2.67 -2.35 30.45
N ILE A 214 -2.30 -2.54 31.72
CA ILE A 214 -1.23 -1.77 32.35
C ILE A 214 0.11 -1.94 31.64
N ALA A 215 0.48 -3.17 31.28
CA ALA A 215 1.71 -3.40 30.52
C ALA A 215 1.73 -2.63 29.19
N LYS A 216 0.56 -2.46 28.55
CA LYS A 216 0.41 -1.60 27.38
C LYS A 216 0.56 -0.13 27.75
N MET A 217 -0.13 0.36 28.78
CA MET A 217 -0.08 1.77 29.20
C MET A 217 1.33 2.22 29.60
N ILE A 218 2.12 1.36 30.25
CA ILE A 218 3.53 1.61 30.55
C ILE A 218 4.34 1.86 29.27
N ALA A 219 4.11 1.03 28.25
CA ALA A 219 4.81 1.15 26.98
C ALA A 219 4.36 2.41 26.20
N GLU A 220 3.06 2.71 26.21
CA GLU A 220 2.51 3.95 25.62
C GLU A 220 3.02 5.20 26.35
N TYR A 221 3.24 5.14 27.67
CA TYR A 221 3.84 6.22 28.45
C TYR A 221 5.26 6.51 28.02
N ALA A 222 6.05 5.47 27.80
CA ALA A 222 7.43 5.62 27.32
C ALA A 222 7.48 6.25 25.92
N VAL A 223 6.55 5.90 25.02
CA VAL A 223 6.40 6.56 23.70
C VAL A 223 5.99 8.03 23.88
N SER A 224 4.95 8.28 24.68
CA SER A 224 4.38 9.62 24.88
C SER A 224 5.38 10.60 25.51
N ARG A 225 6.26 10.11 26.38
CA ARG A 225 7.36 10.91 26.97
C ARG A 225 8.40 11.36 25.95
N ASN A 226 8.57 10.62 24.85
CA ASN A 226 9.49 10.95 23.77
C ASN A 226 8.80 11.68 22.60
N ALA A 227 7.48 11.62 22.50
CA ALA A 227 6.72 12.39 21.51
C ALA A 227 6.62 13.85 21.94
N ILE A 228 7.22 14.76 21.16
CA ILE A 228 7.26 16.19 21.50
C ILE A 228 5.94 16.87 21.18
N ILE A 229 5.37 16.53 20.02
CA ILE A 229 4.06 17.03 19.58
C ILE A 229 3.02 15.92 19.69
N SER A 230 1.80 16.31 20.08
CA SER A 230 0.66 15.40 20.12
C SER A 230 0.26 14.96 18.72
N SER A 231 0.01 13.67 18.55
CA SER A 231 -0.49 13.12 17.29
C SER A 231 -1.36 11.90 17.51
N ASN A 232 -2.36 11.76 16.65
CA ASN A 232 -3.21 10.59 16.64
C ASN A 232 -2.37 9.35 16.32
N THR A 233 -2.70 8.24 16.98
CA THR A 233 -2.09 6.95 16.67
C THR A 233 -2.35 6.60 15.22
N SER A 234 -1.28 6.31 14.48
CA SER A 234 -1.38 5.82 13.11
C SER A 234 -1.14 4.32 13.09
N GLY A 235 -1.88 3.59 12.24
CA GLY A 235 -1.65 2.17 12.00
C GLY A 235 -0.38 1.88 11.19
N ASN A 236 0.44 2.90 10.94
CA ASN A 236 1.63 2.80 10.11
C ASN A 236 2.74 2.08 10.86
N VAL A 237 3.36 1.11 10.20
CA VAL A 237 4.51 0.40 10.74
C VAL A 237 5.74 1.30 10.60
N ILE A 238 6.47 1.47 11.69
CA ILE A 238 7.74 2.20 11.72
C ILE A 238 8.88 1.20 11.58
N ARG A 239 9.80 1.46 10.66
CA ARG A 239 11.04 0.70 10.45
C ARG A 239 12.26 1.60 10.60
N GLY A 240 13.42 1.05 10.94
CA GLY A 240 14.65 1.84 11.11
C GLY A 240 15.53 1.42 12.29
N ASP A 241 16.68 2.07 12.47
CA ASP A 241 17.68 1.83 13.53
C ASP A 241 18.06 0.34 13.66
N GLU A 242 18.74 -0.20 12.64
CA GLU A 242 19.23 -1.58 12.67
C GLU A 242 20.72 -1.67 13.03
N SER A 243 21.61 -1.59 12.05
CA SER A 243 23.05 -1.84 12.22
C SER A 243 23.83 -0.59 12.66
N GLY A 244 23.18 0.31 13.38
CA GLY A 244 23.74 1.61 13.79
C GLY A 244 23.59 2.74 12.77
N VAL A 245 23.09 2.47 11.56
CA VAL A 245 22.68 3.53 10.62
C VAL A 245 21.29 4.03 11.04
N LYS A 246 21.21 5.33 11.30
CA LYS A 246 20.00 5.94 11.86
C LYS A 246 19.11 6.44 10.73
N TRP A 247 18.09 5.64 10.39
CA TRP A 247 17.03 6.01 9.45
C TRP A 247 15.66 5.59 9.98
N ILE A 248 14.60 6.14 9.39
CA ILE A 248 13.20 5.87 9.74
C ILE A 248 12.39 5.77 8.44
N GLN A 249 11.61 4.70 8.28
CA GLN A 249 10.57 4.62 7.25
C GLN A 249 9.21 4.44 7.93
N CYS A 250 8.25 5.30 7.57
CA CYS A 250 6.89 5.28 8.10
C CYS A 250 5.94 5.92 7.08
N GLY A 251 4.85 5.24 6.71
CA GLY A 251 3.96 5.75 5.66
C GLY A 251 4.72 6.09 4.38
N ASN A 252 4.50 7.29 3.86
CA ASN A 252 5.13 7.79 2.63
C ASN A 252 6.34 8.71 2.89
N ILE A 253 7.06 8.54 4.01
CA ILE A 253 8.34 9.20 4.25
C ILE A 253 9.47 8.20 4.46
N PHE A 254 10.64 8.54 3.94
CA PHE A 254 11.92 7.90 4.23
C PHE A 254 12.89 8.94 4.77
N VAL A 255 13.31 8.78 6.02
CA VAL A 255 14.12 9.76 6.75
C VAL A 255 15.49 9.16 7.06
N SER A 256 16.55 9.81 6.62
CA SER A 256 17.94 9.52 7.01
C SER A 256 18.41 10.57 8.02
N LEU A 257 19.08 10.17 9.09
CA LEU A 257 19.60 11.10 10.11
C LEU A 257 21.10 11.32 9.91
N PHE A 258 21.49 12.59 9.79
CA PHE A 258 22.86 13.02 9.58
C PHE A 258 23.31 13.95 10.70
N HIS A 259 24.50 13.70 11.26
CA HIS A 259 25.07 14.53 12.31
C HIS A 259 25.99 15.62 11.73
N LYS A 260 25.66 16.91 11.95
CA LYS A 260 26.46 18.05 11.50
C LYS A 260 27.80 18.07 12.25
N VAL A 261 28.92 17.97 11.53
CA VAL A 261 30.26 18.12 12.13
C VAL A 261 30.60 19.61 12.23
N GLN A 262 31.15 20.03 13.36
CA GLN A 262 31.29 21.46 13.69
C GLN A 262 32.32 22.19 12.82
N ASP A 263 33.45 21.56 12.46
CA ASP A 263 34.57 22.25 11.81
C ASP A 263 34.85 21.81 10.36
N ASP A 264 34.08 20.87 9.82
CA ASP A 264 34.33 20.27 8.49
C ASP A 264 33.02 20.10 7.73
N HIS A 265 32.72 21.09 6.89
CA HIS A 265 31.53 21.14 6.04
C HIS A 265 31.83 21.07 4.54
N GLU A 266 33.12 21.04 4.15
CA GLU A 266 33.52 20.98 2.73
C GLU A 266 33.03 19.68 2.07
N ASN A 267 32.98 18.59 2.85
CA ASN A 267 32.57 17.26 2.37
C ASN A 267 31.17 16.86 2.83
N ASP A 268 30.38 17.76 3.42
CA ASP A 268 29.05 17.42 3.96
C ASP A 268 28.12 16.93 2.84
N GLY A 269 28.21 17.47 1.63
CA GLY A 269 27.41 17.00 0.48
C GLY A 269 27.64 15.53 0.16
N ASP A 270 28.91 15.11 0.03
CA ASP A 270 29.28 13.72 -0.19
C ASP A 270 28.87 12.81 0.98
N ARG A 271 29.08 13.27 2.21
CA ARG A 271 28.72 12.49 3.42
C ARG A 271 27.22 12.33 3.58
N ILE A 272 26.42 13.36 3.29
CA ILE A 272 24.95 13.29 3.28
C ILE A 272 24.50 12.31 2.20
N TRP A 273 25.05 12.42 1.00
CA TRP A 273 24.73 11.50 -0.10
C TRP A 273 25.07 10.05 0.24
N GLN A 274 26.23 9.80 0.85
CA GLN A 274 26.63 8.47 1.32
C GLN A 274 25.71 7.96 2.43
N THR A 275 25.40 8.79 3.43
CA THR A 275 24.53 8.41 4.55
C THR A 275 23.12 8.06 4.07
N LEU A 276 22.59 8.82 3.10
CA LEU A 276 21.32 8.51 2.45
C LEU A 276 21.38 7.17 1.70
N ASN A 277 22.43 6.94 0.91
CA ASN A 277 22.62 5.66 0.20
C ASN A 277 22.72 4.47 1.16
N ASP A 278 23.53 4.58 2.22
CA ASP A 278 23.70 3.52 3.21
C ASP A 278 22.38 3.22 3.94
N SER A 279 21.61 4.27 4.26
CA SER A 279 20.27 4.13 4.85
C SER A 279 19.31 3.39 3.91
N LEU A 280 19.29 3.74 2.62
CA LEU A 280 18.43 3.10 1.62
C LEU A 280 18.83 1.64 1.35
N ILE A 281 20.14 1.34 1.37
CA ILE A 281 20.66 -0.02 1.25
C ILE A 281 20.25 -0.86 2.47
N GLU A 282 20.35 -0.29 3.69
CA GLU A 282 19.94 -0.99 4.91
C GLU A 282 18.42 -1.21 4.97
N TRP A 283 17.63 -0.27 4.46
CA TRP A 283 16.18 -0.43 4.33
C TRP A 283 15.77 -1.66 3.50
N LYS A 284 16.64 -2.11 2.58
CA LYS A 284 16.45 -3.29 1.72
C LYS A 284 15.08 -3.30 1.00
N PRO A 285 14.78 -2.31 0.15
CA PRO A 285 13.55 -2.30 -0.63
C PRO A 285 13.39 -3.58 -1.46
N SER A 286 12.18 -4.13 -1.47
CA SER A 286 11.83 -5.29 -2.28
C SER A 286 11.99 -5.03 -3.78
N TYR A 287 12.13 -6.09 -4.58
CA TYR A 287 12.13 -5.98 -6.04
C TYR A 287 10.93 -5.18 -6.57
N TYR A 288 9.76 -5.31 -5.94
CA TYR A 288 8.56 -4.60 -6.34
C TYR A 288 8.69 -3.08 -6.10
N GLN A 289 9.28 -2.68 -4.96
CA GLN A 289 9.54 -1.27 -4.66
C GLN A 289 10.57 -0.67 -5.62
N LEU A 290 11.65 -1.40 -5.94
CA LEU A 290 12.65 -0.97 -6.91
C LEU A 290 12.03 -0.75 -8.30
N ILE A 291 11.29 -1.74 -8.81
CA ILE A 291 10.65 -1.66 -10.12
C ILE A 291 9.60 -0.54 -10.15
N LYS A 292 8.75 -0.44 -9.11
CA LYS A 292 7.73 0.61 -9.02
C LYS A 292 8.37 2.00 -9.07
N SER A 293 9.42 2.23 -8.27
CA SER A 293 10.09 3.52 -8.21
C SER A 293 10.79 3.85 -9.53
N GLU A 294 11.43 2.87 -10.18
CA GLU A 294 12.08 3.12 -11.47
C GLU A 294 11.07 3.40 -12.59
N ILE A 295 9.90 2.74 -12.59
CA ILE A 295 8.80 3.07 -13.52
C ILE A 295 8.35 4.52 -13.30
N GLN A 296 8.21 4.94 -12.04
CA GLN A 296 7.85 6.32 -11.72
C GLN A 296 8.90 7.31 -12.20
N ASN A 297 10.19 7.06 -11.93
CA ASN A 297 11.31 7.87 -12.42
C ASN A 297 11.29 7.97 -13.95
N ALA A 298 11.00 6.87 -14.67
CA ALA A 298 10.91 6.87 -16.12
C ALA A 298 9.75 7.73 -16.62
N ILE A 299 8.59 7.69 -15.94
CA ILE A 299 7.43 8.51 -16.27
C ILE A 299 7.74 10.01 -16.10
N GLU A 300 8.39 10.37 -15.00
CA GLU A 300 8.76 11.75 -14.67
C GLU A 300 9.86 12.28 -15.60
N ALA A 301 10.89 11.48 -15.88
CA ALA A 301 12.02 11.87 -16.71
C ALA A 301 11.66 12.01 -18.20
N GLU A 302 10.80 11.13 -18.73
CA GLU A 302 10.43 11.19 -20.15
C GLU A 302 9.47 12.33 -20.49
N ALA A 303 8.97 13.08 -19.48
CA ALA A 303 7.92 14.09 -19.63
C ALA A 303 6.87 13.62 -20.64
N LEU A 304 6.43 12.35 -20.49
CA LEU A 304 5.87 11.50 -21.55
C LEU A 304 5.05 12.31 -22.55
N SER A 305 5.69 12.73 -23.64
CA SER A 305 4.97 13.39 -24.71
C SER A 305 4.11 12.33 -25.36
N PHE A 306 2.79 12.45 -25.18
CA PHE A 306 1.80 11.59 -25.82
C PHE A 306 1.87 11.77 -27.34
N VAL A 307 2.80 11.08 -28.01
CA VAL A 307 2.85 11.01 -29.47
C VAL A 307 1.84 9.97 -29.91
N ASN A 308 0.57 10.32 -29.74
CA ASN A 308 -0.54 9.39 -29.92
C ASN A 308 -0.77 9.09 -31.41
N HIS A 309 -1.14 7.85 -31.73
CA HIS A 309 -1.84 7.57 -33.00
C HIS A 309 -3.17 8.34 -33.10
N LEU A 310 -3.85 8.59 -31.98
CA LEU A 310 -5.02 9.49 -31.91
C LEU A 310 -4.67 10.96 -32.09
N ALA A 311 -3.48 11.43 -31.66
CA ALA A 311 -3.01 12.79 -31.95
C ALA A 311 -2.88 13.01 -33.47
N ASN A 312 -2.63 11.93 -34.22
CA ASN A 312 -2.55 11.94 -35.67
C ASN A 312 -3.91 11.82 -36.39
N ASP A 313 -5.00 11.48 -35.68
CA ASP A 313 -6.36 11.41 -36.26
C ASP A 313 -7.36 12.31 -35.52
N HIS A 314 -7.40 13.58 -35.94
CA HIS A 314 -8.39 14.54 -35.46
C HIS A 314 -9.84 14.09 -35.71
N TYR A 315 -10.11 13.20 -36.68
CA TYR A 315 -11.46 12.68 -36.91
C TYR A 315 -11.89 11.74 -35.78
N GLY A 316 -11.01 10.82 -35.34
CA GLY A 316 -11.25 9.96 -34.19
C GLY A 316 -11.46 10.75 -32.89
N GLN A 317 -10.67 11.81 -32.66
CA GLN A 317 -10.86 12.70 -31.51
C GLN A 317 -12.21 13.42 -31.55
N ALA A 318 -12.58 13.97 -32.71
CA ALA A 318 -13.87 14.64 -32.89
C ALA A 318 -15.05 13.67 -32.70
N ALA A 319 -14.93 12.43 -33.19
CA ALA A 319 -15.95 11.39 -33.01
C ALA A 319 -16.11 10.99 -31.53
N TRP A 320 -15.00 10.77 -30.81
CA TRP A 320 -15.05 10.49 -29.37
C TRP A 320 -15.65 11.64 -28.58
N LEU A 321 -15.25 12.87 -28.88
CA LEU A 321 -15.83 14.06 -28.26
C LEU A 321 -17.35 14.14 -28.52
N ASN A 322 -17.77 13.89 -29.76
CA ASN A 322 -19.19 13.86 -30.11
C ASN A 322 -19.96 12.76 -29.33
N GLU A 323 -19.44 11.54 -29.25
CA GLU A 323 -20.10 10.44 -28.53
C GLU A 323 -20.20 10.70 -27.01
N ILE A 324 -19.17 11.31 -26.42
CA ILE A 324 -19.18 11.71 -25.00
C ILE A 324 -20.22 12.82 -24.76
N LEU A 325 -20.27 13.85 -25.62
CA LEU A 325 -21.19 14.97 -25.48
C LEU A 325 -22.65 14.61 -25.79
N LYS A 326 -22.88 13.67 -26.71
CA LYS A 326 -24.20 13.15 -27.08
C LYS A 326 -24.81 12.23 -26.00
N SER A 327 -24.00 11.76 -25.06
CA SER A 327 -24.48 10.88 -23.99
C SER A 327 -25.28 11.66 -22.94
N ASP A 328 -26.61 11.50 -22.98
CA ASP A 328 -27.55 12.11 -22.01
C ASP A 328 -27.52 11.42 -20.64
N SER A 329 -27.06 10.16 -20.58
CA SER A 329 -26.89 9.40 -19.33
C SER A 329 -25.49 9.64 -18.74
N PRO A 330 -25.39 10.05 -17.46
CA PRO A 330 -24.12 10.17 -16.76
C PRO A 330 -23.28 8.89 -16.79
N ASP A 331 -23.91 7.71 -16.66
CA ASP A 331 -23.22 6.42 -16.63
C ASP A 331 -22.59 6.06 -17.98
N ILE A 332 -23.31 6.31 -19.08
CA ILE A 332 -22.80 6.09 -20.44
C ILE A 332 -21.64 7.03 -20.72
N ARG A 333 -21.76 8.29 -20.26
CA ARG A 333 -20.69 9.29 -20.40
C ARG A 333 -19.43 8.85 -19.64
N CYS A 334 -19.56 8.44 -18.38
CA CYS A 334 -18.44 7.92 -17.59
C CYS A 334 -17.79 6.71 -18.28
N ARG A 335 -18.57 5.75 -18.79
CA ARG A 335 -18.02 4.59 -19.51
C ARG A 335 -17.24 4.98 -20.77
N ASN A 336 -17.75 5.93 -21.56
CA ASN A 336 -17.05 6.41 -22.75
C ASN A 336 -15.74 7.13 -22.38
N ILE A 337 -15.75 7.89 -21.28
CA ILE A 337 -14.56 8.51 -20.70
C ILE A 337 -13.55 7.43 -20.26
N ASP A 338 -13.99 6.41 -19.54
CA ASP A 338 -13.14 5.29 -19.08
C ASP A 338 -12.51 4.54 -20.27
N PHE A 339 -13.22 4.41 -21.39
CA PHE A 339 -12.69 3.80 -22.60
C PHE A 339 -11.54 4.63 -23.20
N VAL A 340 -11.69 5.96 -23.25
CA VAL A 340 -10.61 6.86 -23.68
C VAL A 340 -9.41 6.75 -22.76
N PHE A 341 -9.62 6.73 -21.44
CA PHE A 341 -8.55 6.51 -20.44
C PHE A 341 -7.86 5.15 -20.61
N GLY A 342 -8.62 4.09 -20.87
CA GLY A 342 -8.08 2.74 -21.08
C GLY A 342 -7.15 2.68 -22.28
N ASN A 343 -7.52 3.32 -23.40
CA ASN A 343 -6.66 3.39 -24.58
C ASN A 343 -5.36 4.17 -24.32
N LEU A 344 -5.44 5.32 -23.63
CA LEU A 344 -4.26 6.10 -23.25
C LEU A 344 -3.33 5.31 -22.32
N SER A 345 -3.92 4.52 -21.42
CA SER A 345 -3.19 3.68 -20.47
C SER A 345 -2.48 2.51 -21.16
N GLU A 346 -3.10 1.87 -22.16
CA GLU A 346 -2.46 0.82 -22.97
C GLU A 346 -1.28 1.39 -23.77
N GLU A 347 -1.41 2.58 -24.34
CA GLU A 347 -0.33 3.24 -25.07
C GLU A 347 0.86 3.58 -24.15
N LEU A 348 0.58 4.12 -22.96
CA LEU A 348 1.57 4.35 -21.92
C LEU A 348 2.29 3.04 -21.55
N TYR A 349 1.54 1.95 -21.37
CA TYR A 349 2.10 0.63 -21.09
C TYR A 349 3.04 0.15 -22.21
N GLN A 350 2.63 0.26 -23.47
CA GLN A 350 3.48 -0.14 -24.61
C GLN A 350 4.76 0.68 -24.68
N ARG A 351 4.70 1.99 -24.37
CA ARG A 351 5.89 2.84 -24.36
C ARG A 351 6.87 2.45 -23.24
N LEU A 352 6.38 2.30 -22.01
CA LEU A 352 7.19 1.86 -20.88
C LEU A 352 7.80 0.48 -21.15
N LYS A 353 7.03 -0.44 -21.73
CA LYS A 353 7.52 -1.77 -22.12
C LYS A 353 8.64 -1.73 -23.16
N ASN A 354 8.59 -0.78 -24.09
CA ASN A 354 9.59 -0.61 -25.15
C ASN A 354 10.77 0.28 -24.74
N ASN A 355 10.79 0.79 -23.50
CA ASN A 355 11.94 1.52 -22.98
C ASN A 355 13.06 0.53 -22.61
N ASN A 356 14.10 0.46 -23.43
CA ASN A 356 15.24 -0.43 -23.24
C ASN A 356 15.96 -0.21 -21.91
N THR A 357 16.10 1.03 -21.44
CA THR A 357 16.78 1.33 -20.17
C THR A 357 16.01 0.80 -18.97
N LEU A 358 14.69 0.91 -18.99
CA LEU A 358 13.80 0.37 -17.96
C LEU A 358 13.77 -1.17 -18.01
N ASP A 359 13.67 -1.77 -19.20
CA ASP A 359 13.71 -3.23 -19.39
C ASP A 359 15.04 -3.83 -18.89
N GLU A 360 16.19 -3.23 -19.23
CA GLU A 360 17.50 -3.63 -18.72
C GLU A 360 17.62 -3.50 -17.20
N PHE A 361 17.06 -2.43 -16.62
CA PHE A 361 17.03 -2.24 -15.18
C PHE A 361 16.21 -3.36 -14.49
N ILE A 362 14.99 -3.62 -14.96
CA ILE A 362 14.11 -4.65 -14.40
C ILE A 362 14.77 -6.04 -14.48
N LYS A 363 15.41 -6.36 -15.62
CA LYS A 363 16.20 -7.59 -15.77
C LYS A 363 17.33 -7.66 -14.74
N SER A 364 18.08 -6.57 -14.56
CA SER A 364 19.17 -6.49 -13.59
C SER A 364 18.70 -6.73 -12.15
N VAL A 365 17.50 -6.26 -11.79
CA VAL A 365 16.88 -6.55 -10.49
C VAL A 365 16.71 -8.05 -10.31
N PHE A 366 16.04 -8.74 -11.24
CA PHE A 366 15.83 -10.20 -11.11
C PHE A 366 17.12 -11.02 -11.25
N ASP A 367 18.08 -10.56 -12.05
CA ASP A 367 19.41 -11.17 -12.15
C ASP A 367 20.15 -11.07 -10.80
N SER A 368 20.01 -9.95 -10.08
CA SER A 368 20.62 -9.80 -8.74
C SER A 368 20.08 -10.85 -7.75
N TYR A 369 18.77 -11.10 -7.72
CA TYR A 369 18.16 -12.15 -6.89
C TYR A 369 18.58 -13.55 -7.34
N SER A 370 18.66 -13.78 -8.65
CA SER A 370 19.07 -15.08 -9.21
C SER A 370 20.52 -15.43 -8.84
N ASN A 371 21.43 -14.44 -8.93
CA ASN A 371 22.82 -14.61 -8.55
C ASN A 371 22.99 -14.75 -7.03
N GLU A 372 22.22 -14.00 -6.25
CA GLU A 372 22.24 -14.17 -4.79
C GLU A 372 21.74 -15.57 -4.39
N TYR A 373 20.64 -16.06 -4.97
CA TYR A 373 20.15 -17.41 -4.72
C TYR A 373 21.21 -18.47 -5.01
N ALA A 374 21.86 -18.38 -6.18
CA ALA A 374 22.93 -19.30 -6.57
C ALA A 374 24.10 -19.33 -5.58
N ASN A 375 24.39 -18.22 -4.91
CA ASN A 375 25.49 -18.09 -3.94
C ASN A 375 25.06 -18.27 -2.47
N SER A 376 23.76 -18.27 -2.18
CA SER A 376 23.22 -18.27 -0.82
C SER A 376 23.36 -19.61 -0.07
N GLY A 377 23.56 -20.72 -0.80
CA GLY A 377 23.54 -22.07 -0.25
C GLY A 377 22.15 -22.55 0.21
N VAL A 378 21.08 -21.78 -0.04
CA VAL A 378 19.70 -22.17 0.27
C VAL A 378 19.25 -23.25 -0.72
N ALA A 379 18.84 -24.41 -0.21
CA ALA A 379 18.54 -25.59 -1.03
C ALA A 379 17.30 -25.45 -1.92
N ALA A 380 16.29 -24.69 -1.48
CA ALA A 380 15.01 -24.55 -2.17
C ALA A 380 14.70 -23.10 -2.53
N LEU A 381 14.34 -22.85 -3.79
CA LEU A 381 13.99 -21.52 -4.27
C LEU A 381 12.84 -20.88 -3.49
N LEU A 382 11.82 -21.65 -3.11
CA LEU A 382 10.69 -21.13 -2.32
C LEU A 382 11.11 -20.62 -0.94
N GLN A 383 12.07 -21.29 -0.31
CA GLN A 383 12.62 -20.87 0.97
C GLN A 383 13.39 -19.54 0.81
N TYR A 384 14.14 -19.40 -0.27
CA TYR A 384 14.82 -18.14 -0.60
C TYR A 384 13.82 -17.01 -0.88
N CYS A 385 12.79 -17.27 -1.70
CA CYS A 385 11.77 -16.26 -2.01
C CYS A 385 10.96 -15.84 -0.78
N SER A 386 10.63 -16.76 0.13
CA SER A 386 9.89 -16.43 1.36
C SER A 386 10.72 -15.55 2.30
N SER A 387 11.99 -15.89 2.49
CA SER A 387 12.87 -15.14 3.39
C SER A 387 13.14 -13.72 2.89
N LYS A 388 13.19 -13.51 1.58
CA LYS A 388 13.32 -12.18 0.97
C LYS A 388 12.11 -11.27 1.13
N MET A 389 10.99 -11.81 1.57
CA MET A 389 9.76 -11.07 1.87
C MET A 389 9.45 -11.08 3.38
N ASP A 390 10.42 -11.46 4.22
CA ASP A 390 10.28 -11.63 5.67
C ASP A 390 9.15 -12.61 6.07
N LEU A 391 8.92 -13.63 5.22
CA LEU A 391 7.89 -14.65 5.44
C LEU A 391 8.49 -15.95 6.00
N PRO A 392 7.78 -16.63 6.93
CA PRO A 392 8.24 -17.91 7.47
C PRO A 392 8.43 -18.98 6.40
N SER A 393 9.53 -19.72 6.44
CA SER A 393 9.82 -20.79 5.49
C SER A 393 9.14 -22.10 5.89
N ASN A 394 7.85 -22.23 5.58
CA ASN A 394 7.06 -23.45 5.79
C ASN A 394 6.06 -23.68 4.64
N ASN A 395 5.49 -24.88 4.57
CA ASN A 395 4.57 -25.24 3.49
C ASN A 395 3.34 -24.33 3.43
N ASP A 396 2.76 -23.99 4.58
CA ASP A 396 1.57 -23.13 4.64
C ASP A 396 1.86 -21.78 3.98
N THR A 397 2.99 -21.12 4.32
CA THR A 397 3.43 -19.89 3.66
C THR A 397 3.55 -20.07 2.13
N TYR A 398 4.18 -21.16 1.67
CA TYR A 398 4.37 -21.40 0.24
C TYR A 398 3.02 -21.54 -0.47
N HIS A 399 2.06 -22.21 0.15
CA HIS A 399 0.72 -22.34 -0.40
C HIS A 399 -0.02 -20.99 -0.45
N GLU A 400 0.10 -20.17 0.59
CA GLU A 400 -0.47 -18.83 0.63
C GLU A 400 0.18 -17.89 -0.42
N MET A 401 1.47 -18.06 -0.72
CA MET A 401 2.18 -17.35 -1.80
C MET A 401 1.56 -17.68 -3.17
N TYR A 402 1.38 -18.97 -3.48
CA TYR A 402 0.78 -19.38 -4.77
C TYR A 402 -0.70 -19.06 -4.88
N HIS A 403 -1.46 -19.10 -3.78
CA HIS A 403 -2.83 -18.58 -3.78
C HIS A 403 -2.84 -17.09 -4.14
N ALA A 404 -2.00 -16.27 -3.49
CA ALA A 404 -1.92 -14.85 -3.77
C ALA A 404 -1.52 -14.56 -5.23
N LEU A 405 -0.56 -15.32 -5.78
CA LEU A 405 -0.16 -15.24 -7.18
C LEU A 405 -1.34 -15.55 -8.11
N ASN A 406 -1.99 -16.72 -7.94
CA ASN A 406 -3.11 -17.12 -8.78
C ASN A 406 -4.32 -16.19 -8.66
N MET A 407 -4.56 -15.65 -7.46
CA MET A 407 -5.59 -14.63 -7.25
C MET A 407 -5.26 -13.33 -8.00
N ASN A 408 -4.02 -12.82 -7.91
CA ASN A 408 -3.61 -11.60 -8.62
C ASN A 408 -3.69 -11.77 -10.15
N LEU A 409 -3.29 -12.94 -10.66
CA LEU A 409 -3.38 -13.29 -12.08
C LEU A 409 -4.83 -13.36 -12.56
N SER A 410 -5.71 -14.03 -11.80
CA SER A 410 -7.07 -14.33 -12.26
C SER A 410 -8.12 -13.28 -11.92
N SER A 411 -7.92 -12.53 -10.84
CA SER A 411 -8.97 -11.74 -10.19
C SER A 411 -8.49 -10.34 -9.79
N LYS A 412 -9.43 -9.39 -9.72
CA LYS A 412 -9.28 -8.07 -9.12
C LYS A 412 -10.38 -7.85 -8.08
N ASN A 413 -10.20 -6.84 -7.23
CA ASN A 413 -11.29 -6.38 -6.36
C ASN A 413 -12.47 -5.90 -7.21
N PHE A 414 -13.68 -6.11 -6.70
CA PHE A 414 -14.87 -5.62 -7.38
C PHE A 414 -14.99 -4.10 -7.16
N GLU A 415 -14.70 -3.34 -8.20
CA GLU A 415 -14.74 -1.87 -8.22
C GLU A 415 -15.81 -1.35 -9.20
N ASP A 416 -16.34 -2.25 -10.04
CA ASP A 416 -17.27 -1.91 -11.11
C ASP A 416 -18.68 -1.61 -10.55
N GLY A 417 -19.38 -0.61 -11.10
CA GLY A 417 -20.71 -0.20 -10.61
C GLY A 417 -21.86 -1.14 -11.00
N HIS A 418 -21.60 -2.18 -11.78
CA HIS A 418 -22.60 -3.14 -12.26
C HIS A 418 -22.00 -4.55 -12.41
N ILE A 419 -22.87 -5.54 -12.46
CA ILE A 419 -22.49 -6.95 -12.67
C ILE A 419 -21.96 -7.10 -14.09
N SER A 420 -20.87 -7.85 -14.28
CA SER A 420 -20.35 -8.22 -15.59
C SER A 420 -20.03 -9.71 -15.66
N THR A 421 -19.62 -10.20 -16.83
CA THR A 421 -19.08 -11.55 -16.95
C THR A 421 -17.88 -11.69 -16.01
N GLY A 422 -17.79 -12.77 -15.24
CA GLY A 422 -16.71 -13.01 -14.30
C GLY A 422 -16.89 -12.43 -12.89
N THR A 423 -18.02 -11.77 -12.61
CA THR A 423 -18.32 -11.29 -11.26
C THR A 423 -18.56 -12.46 -10.30
N ILE A 424 -17.90 -12.45 -9.14
CA ILE A 424 -18.03 -13.48 -8.10
C ILE A 424 -18.93 -12.95 -6.98
N PHE A 425 -19.97 -13.73 -6.68
CA PHE A 425 -20.95 -13.45 -5.64
C PHE A 425 -20.75 -14.34 -4.43
N PHE A 426 -21.07 -13.81 -3.26
CA PHE A 426 -21.22 -14.56 -2.03
C PHE A 426 -22.63 -14.35 -1.47
N ASP A 427 -23.41 -15.42 -1.37
CA ASP A 427 -24.71 -15.39 -0.71
C ASP A 427 -24.52 -15.36 0.81
N THR A 428 -24.94 -14.26 1.42
CA THR A 428 -24.78 -14.03 2.86
C THR A 428 -25.69 -14.89 3.72
N GLU A 429 -26.76 -15.45 3.16
CA GLU A 429 -27.74 -16.25 3.91
C GLU A 429 -27.40 -17.74 3.84
N SER A 430 -27.10 -18.25 2.64
CA SER A 430 -26.80 -19.68 2.45
C SER A 430 -25.31 -20.04 2.55
N ASN A 431 -24.41 -19.04 2.66
CA ASN A 431 -22.96 -19.20 2.59
C ASN A 431 -22.45 -19.86 1.29
N LYS A 432 -23.20 -19.71 0.20
CA LYS A 432 -22.84 -20.21 -1.13
C LYS A 432 -22.10 -19.16 -1.97
N TRP A 433 -21.37 -19.65 -2.96
CA TRP A 433 -20.59 -18.83 -3.88
C TRP A 433 -21.08 -19.05 -5.31
N TYR A 434 -21.09 -17.98 -6.10
CA TYR A 434 -21.53 -18.03 -7.49
C TYR A 434 -20.60 -17.21 -8.40
N LEU A 435 -20.51 -17.59 -9.66
CA LEU A 435 -19.78 -16.85 -10.70
C LEU A 435 -20.72 -16.47 -11.84
N CYS A 436 -20.78 -15.19 -12.20
CA CYS A 436 -21.52 -14.72 -13.37
C CYS A 436 -20.84 -15.18 -14.67
N VAL A 437 -21.59 -15.87 -15.51
CA VAL A 437 -21.13 -16.36 -16.83
C VAL A 437 -22.07 -15.92 -17.97
N SER A 438 -22.99 -14.98 -17.71
CA SER A 438 -23.71 -14.26 -18.76
C SER A 438 -22.76 -13.38 -19.59
N ALA A 439 -23.11 -13.13 -20.85
CA ALA A 439 -22.32 -12.25 -21.69
C ALA A 439 -22.39 -10.80 -21.20
N ALA A 440 -21.29 -10.06 -21.28
CA ALA A 440 -21.21 -8.70 -20.76
C ALA A 440 -22.22 -7.76 -21.44
N CYS A 441 -22.51 -7.97 -22.73
CA CYS A 441 -23.53 -7.22 -23.47
C CYS A 441 -24.93 -7.33 -22.84
N ASP A 442 -25.27 -8.50 -22.29
CA ASP A 442 -26.58 -8.77 -21.68
C ASP A 442 -26.72 -8.10 -20.30
N LEU A 443 -25.59 -7.77 -19.70
CA LEU A 443 -25.47 -7.20 -18.35
C LEU A 443 -25.35 -5.68 -18.35
N VAL A 444 -25.34 -5.03 -19.53
CA VAL A 444 -25.41 -3.57 -19.61
C VAL A 444 -26.86 -3.14 -19.34
N PRO A 445 -27.14 -2.30 -18.30
CA PRO A 445 -28.50 -1.94 -17.93
C PRO A 445 -29.36 -1.40 -19.08
N THR A 446 -28.77 -0.62 -19.97
CA THR A 446 -29.43 0.07 -21.09
C THR A 446 -29.43 -0.70 -22.41
N GLN A 447 -28.73 -1.84 -22.50
CA GLN A 447 -28.61 -2.62 -23.74
C GLN A 447 -29.19 -4.01 -23.53
N GLY A 448 -30.53 -4.10 -23.54
CA GLY A 448 -31.25 -5.38 -23.47
C GLY A 448 -32.03 -5.61 -24.75
N ASN A 449 -31.39 -6.13 -25.79
CA ASN A 449 -32.06 -6.40 -27.07
C ASN A 449 -32.81 -7.75 -27.07
N ASP A 450 -32.49 -8.63 -26.12
CA ASP A 450 -33.10 -9.93 -26.05
C ASP A 450 -34.53 -9.87 -25.47
N PRO A 451 -35.50 -10.60 -26.05
CA PRO A 451 -36.92 -10.50 -25.65
C PRO A 451 -37.18 -10.74 -24.17
N HIS A 452 -36.39 -11.59 -23.53
CA HIS A 452 -36.55 -11.91 -22.11
C HIS A 452 -36.03 -10.79 -21.20
N HIS A 453 -35.01 -10.03 -21.61
CA HIS A 453 -34.54 -8.85 -20.87
C HIS A 453 -35.54 -7.70 -20.93
N VAL A 454 -36.14 -7.46 -22.10
CA VAL A 454 -37.21 -6.47 -22.24
C VAL A 454 -38.40 -6.82 -21.35
N ARG A 455 -38.79 -8.10 -21.30
CA ARG A 455 -39.91 -8.58 -20.48
C ARG A 455 -39.67 -8.50 -18.98
N LEU A 456 -38.42 -8.64 -18.53
CA LEU A 456 -38.07 -8.69 -17.12
C LEU A 456 -37.64 -7.34 -16.55
N SER A 457 -37.43 -6.32 -17.39
CA SER A 457 -37.03 -4.97 -16.96
C SER A 457 -37.95 -4.44 -15.83
N PRO A 458 -37.40 -3.92 -14.71
CA PRO A 458 -35.99 -3.58 -14.46
C PRO A 458 -35.12 -4.75 -13.95
N HIS A 459 -35.65 -5.97 -13.85
CA HIS A 459 -34.91 -7.15 -13.44
C HIS A 459 -34.06 -7.75 -14.57
N ARG A 460 -33.03 -8.52 -14.22
CA ARG A 460 -32.10 -9.13 -15.17
C ARG A 460 -31.91 -10.61 -14.90
N LEU A 461 -32.29 -11.45 -15.85
CA LEU A 461 -31.93 -12.87 -15.84
C LEU A 461 -30.43 -13.00 -16.13
N ILE A 462 -29.70 -13.68 -15.26
CA ILE A 462 -28.29 -13.98 -15.45
C ILE A 462 -28.03 -15.48 -15.28
N LYS A 463 -27.00 -15.96 -15.98
CA LYS A 463 -26.48 -17.31 -15.90
C LYS A 463 -25.29 -17.33 -14.93
N VAL A 464 -25.29 -18.29 -14.02
CA VAL A 464 -24.23 -18.44 -13.01
C VAL A 464 -23.69 -19.86 -12.96
N LEU A 465 -22.46 -19.99 -12.46
CA LEU A 465 -21.91 -21.25 -11.95
C LEU A 465 -21.97 -21.22 -10.42
N GLU A 466 -22.45 -22.29 -9.79
CA GLU A 466 -22.24 -22.50 -8.36
C GLU A 466 -20.77 -22.90 -8.11
N LEU A 467 -20.18 -22.31 -7.08
CA LEU A 467 -18.80 -22.51 -6.69
C LEU A 467 -18.73 -23.25 -5.35
N PHE A 468 -17.89 -24.27 -5.29
CA PHE A 468 -17.75 -25.17 -4.16
C PHE A 468 -16.41 -24.99 -3.46
N ASN A 469 -16.35 -25.13 -2.14
CA ASN A 469 -15.07 -25.07 -1.42
C ASN A 469 -14.15 -26.22 -1.88
N ALA A 470 -12.92 -25.87 -2.25
CA ALA A 470 -11.86 -26.81 -2.58
C ALA A 470 -10.78 -26.80 -1.49
N SER A 471 -10.06 -27.92 -1.34
CA SER A 471 -8.85 -27.94 -0.53
C SER A 471 -7.68 -27.39 -1.33
N GLN A 472 -6.73 -26.78 -0.61
CA GLN A 472 -5.44 -26.35 -1.14
C GLN A 472 -4.69 -27.47 -1.88
N SER A 473 -4.73 -28.69 -1.35
CA SER A 473 -4.10 -29.88 -1.94
C SER A 473 -4.70 -30.28 -3.29
N LYS A 474 -5.96 -29.92 -3.57
CA LYS A 474 -6.60 -30.14 -4.87
C LYS A 474 -6.42 -28.94 -5.81
N ALA A 475 -6.49 -27.71 -5.28
CA ALA A 475 -6.51 -26.51 -6.11
C ALA A 475 -5.13 -26.10 -6.65
N LEU A 476 -4.07 -26.18 -5.83
CA LEU A 476 -2.75 -25.67 -6.25
C LEU A 476 -2.04 -26.55 -7.30
N PRO A 477 -2.04 -27.90 -7.22
CA PRO A 477 -1.40 -28.74 -8.23
C PRO A 477 -2.06 -28.71 -9.62
N PHE A 478 -3.23 -28.08 -9.72
CA PHE A 478 -4.06 -28.02 -10.92
C PHE A 478 -4.53 -26.58 -11.17
N ALA A 479 -3.74 -25.59 -10.75
CA ALA A 479 -4.10 -24.17 -10.83
C ALA A 479 -4.24 -23.70 -12.29
N GLU A 480 -3.47 -24.28 -13.19
CA GLU A 480 -3.52 -24.06 -14.64
C GLU A 480 -4.75 -24.71 -15.29
N HIS A 481 -5.40 -25.65 -14.61
CA HIS A 481 -6.69 -26.15 -15.05
C HIS A 481 -7.76 -25.11 -14.70
N SER A 482 -8.56 -24.70 -15.68
CA SER A 482 -9.67 -23.74 -15.51
C SER A 482 -10.84 -24.32 -14.68
N LYS A 483 -10.54 -24.75 -13.46
CA LYS A 483 -11.42 -25.44 -12.52
C LYS A 483 -11.52 -24.70 -11.19
N TYR A 484 -10.45 -24.02 -10.80
CA TYR A 484 -10.33 -23.39 -9.50
C TYR A 484 -10.27 -21.87 -9.58
N ILE A 485 -10.86 -21.22 -8.58
CA ILE A 485 -10.92 -19.77 -8.42
C ILE A 485 -10.39 -19.44 -7.02
N TYR A 486 -9.59 -18.38 -6.93
CA TYR A 486 -8.89 -17.99 -5.70
C TYR A 486 -9.46 -16.66 -5.22
N VAL A 487 -9.98 -16.60 -3.99
CA VAL A 487 -10.58 -15.38 -3.43
C VAL A 487 -10.17 -15.16 -1.97
N MET A 488 -10.34 -13.92 -1.50
CA MET A 488 -10.22 -13.56 -0.08
C MET A 488 -11.61 -13.39 0.54
N HIS A 489 -11.83 -14.00 1.70
CA HIS A 489 -13.06 -13.84 2.47
C HIS A 489 -12.74 -13.73 3.96
N LYS A 490 -13.16 -12.63 4.60
CA LYS A 490 -12.89 -12.36 6.04
C LYS A 490 -11.40 -12.49 6.39
N ASN A 491 -10.53 -11.91 5.57
CA ASN A 491 -9.08 -11.99 5.68
C ASN A 491 -8.49 -13.41 5.62
N GLN A 492 -9.23 -14.38 5.08
CA GLN A 492 -8.78 -15.75 4.86
C GLN A 492 -8.79 -16.08 3.37
N ARG A 493 -7.76 -16.78 2.92
CA ARG A 493 -7.65 -17.30 1.56
C ARG A 493 -8.62 -18.46 1.36
N LYS A 494 -9.40 -18.40 0.29
CA LYS A 494 -10.38 -19.44 -0.10
C LYS A 494 -10.06 -19.96 -1.50
N TYR A 495 -10.20 -21.26 -1.64
CA TYR A 495 -10.09 -21.99 -2.90
C TYR A 495 -11.49 -22.46 -3.27
N LEU A 496 -11.95 -22.07 -4.45
CA LEU A 496 -13.27 -22.40 -4.97
C LEU A 496 -13.12 -23.27 -6.22
N SER A 497 -14.02 -24.23 -6.42
CA SER A 497 -14.09 -25.12 -7.57
C SER A 497 -15.40 -24.91 -8.30
N ILE A 498 -15.39 -24.97 -9.63
CA ILE A 498 -16.63 -25.00 -10.44
C ILE A 498 -17.31 -26.37 -10.42
N PHE A 499 -16.68 -27.38 -9.81
CA PHE A 499 -17.17 -28.75 -9.70
C PHE A 499 -17.48 -29.11 -8.24
N GLU A 500 -18.59 -29.81 -8.05
CA GLU A 500 -18.99 -30.37 -6.76
C GLU A 500 -18.31 -31.73 -6.53
N GLY A 501 -17.45 -31.82 -5.51
CA GLY A 501 -16.75 -33.06 -5.17
C GLY A 501 -15.88 -33.57 -6.31
N ASP A 502 -16.10 -34.83 -6.72
CA ASP A 502 -15.37 -35.48 -7.82
C ASP A 502 -16.16 -35.48 -9.15
N LYS A 503 -17.26 -34.73 -9.22
CA LYS A 503 -18.02 -34.56 -10.47
C LYS A 503 -17.15 -33.84 -11.50
N THR A 504 -17.34 -34.18 -12.77
CA THR A 504 -16.64 -33.56 -13.90
C THR A 504 -17.46 -32.47 -14.58
N LEU A 505 -18.65 -32.18 -14.03
CA LEU A 505 -19.66 -31.32 -14.63
C LEU A 505 -19.94 -30.12 -13.74
N PRO A 506 -19.88 -28.89 -14.27
CA PRO A 506 -20.16 -27.72 -13.49
C PRO A 506 -21.66 -27.60 -13.23
N VAL A 507 -22.02 -27.00 -12.09
CA VAL A 507 -23.42 -26.71 -11.76
C VAL A 507 -23.75 -25.33 -12.33
N VAL A 508 -24.47 -25.32 -13.45
CA VAL A 508 -24.97 -24.12 -14.11
C VAL A 508 -26.39 -23.85 -13.63
N ASP A 509 -26.66 -22.62 -13.21
CA ASP A 509 -27.99 -22.19 -12.78
C ASP A 509 -28.33 -20.79 -13.33
N TYR A 510 -29.57 -20.35 -13.15
CA TYR A 510 -30.06 -19.04 -13.54
C TYR A 510 -30.68 -18.33 -12.34
N MET A 511 -30.38 -17.04 -12.19
CA MET A 511 -31.00 -16.19 -11.19
C MET A 511 -31.53 -14.91 -11.84
N VAL A 512 -32.56 -14.33 -11.25
CA VAL A 512 -33.08 -13.02 -11.65
C VAL A 512 -32.59 -11.98 -10.66
N VAL A 513 -31.66 -11.14 -11.09
CA VAL A 513 -31.20 -9.98 -10.34
C VAL A 513 -32.31 -8.93 -10.33
N LEU A 514 -32.72 -8.50 -9.15
CA LEU A 514 -33.79 -7.53 -9.00
C LEU A 514 -33.25 -6.12 -9.22
N ASN A 515 -34.02 -5.24 -9.87
CA ASN A 515 -33.70 -3.81 -10.00
C ASN A 515 -32.29 -3.55 -10.56
N HIS A 516 -31.94 -4.32 -11.59
CA HIS A 516 -30.61 -4.31 -12.18
C HIS A 516 -30.32 -2.96 -12.86
N GLY A 517 -29.36 -2.22 -12.32
CA GLY A 517 -28.95 -0.91 -12.83
C GLY A 517 -29.72 0.28 -12.24
N THR A 518 -30.58 0.04 -11.25
CA THR A 518 -31.18 1.11 -10.44
C THR A 518 -30.58 1.05 -9.04
N THR A 519 -29.89 2.11 -8.62
CA THR A 519 -29.45 2.27 -7.22
C THR A 519 -30.68 2.41 -6.34
N VAL A 520 -30.89 1.45 -5.43
CA VAL A 520 -31.93 1.53 -4.41
C VAL A 520 -31.36 2.30 -3.22
N ASP A 521 -31.99 3.39 -2.81
CA ASP A 521 -31.55 4.18 -1.67
C ASP A 521 -31.50 3.33 -0.38
N GLY A 522 -30.37 3.38 0.33
CA GLY A 522 -30.20 2.73 1.64
C GLY A 522 -29.65 1.30 1.63
N GLU A 523 -29.36 0.70 0.46
CA GLU A 523 -28.67 -0.61 0.42
C GLU A 523 -27.15 -0.46 0.65
N GLU A 524 -26.55 -1.42 1.37
CA GLU A 524 -25.09 -1.51 1.52
C GLU A 524 -24.42 -1.58 0.14
N LYS A 525 -23.40 -0.74 -0.07
CA LYS A 525 -22.58 -0.76 -1.29
C LYS A 525 -22.09 -2.20 -1.56
N ASN A 526 -22.28 -2.67 -2.79
CA ASN A 526 -21.89 -4.01 -3.26
C ASN A 526 -22.76 -5.18 -2.75
N ILE A 527 -23.98 -4.94 -2.28
CA ILE A 527 -24.97 -6.00 -2.03
C ILE A 527 -26.13 -5.84 -3.00
N ILE A 528 -26.59 -6.95 -3.60
CA ILE A 528 -27.72 -6.99 -4.52
C ILE A 528 -28.73 -8.05 -4.08
N SER A 529 -29.99 -7.81 -4.42
CA SER A 529 -31.08 -8.76 -4.23
C SER A 529 -31.32 -9.56 -5.52
N ALA A 530 -31.39 -10.88 -5.43
CA ALA A 530 -31.73 -11.75 -6.56
C ALA A 530 -32.71 -12.84 -6.12
N VAL A 531 -33.31 -13.53 -7.09
CA VAL A 531 -34.16 -14.69 -6.84
C VAL A 531 -33.75 -15.87 -7.71
N PHE A 532 -33.72 -17.06 -7.13
CA PHE A 532 -33.74 -18.30 -7.89
C PHE A 532 -35.18 -18.70 -8.17
N LEU A 533 -35.44 -19.29 -9.34
CA LEU A 533 -36.73 -19.85 -9.68
C LEU A 533 -36.72 -21.33 -9.35
N SER A 534 -37.59 -21.77 -8.44
CA SER A 534 -37.71 -23.17 -8.03
C SER A 534 -39.13 -23.68 -8.26
N ASN A 535 -39.29 -24.98 -8.50
CA ASN A 535 -40.60 -25.61 -8.51
C ASN A 535 -40.92 -26.13 -7.10
N MET A 536 -41.97 -25.61 -6.48
CA MET A 536 -42.55 -26.16 -5.26
C MET A 536 -44.02 -26.48 -5.54
N ASP A 537 -44.38 -27.76 -5.39
CA ASP A 537 -45.75 -28.27 -5.59
C ASP A 537 -46.38 -27.96 -6.96
N GLY A 538 -45.57 -27.95 -8.02
CA GLY A 538 -46.03 -27.69 -9.39
C GLY A 538 -46.14 -26.20 -9.73
N ASN A 539 -45.79 -25.30 -8.81
CA ASN A 539 -45.75 -23.85 -9.02
C ASN A 539 -44.32 -23.33 -8.99
N VAL A 540 -44.03 -22.34 -9.83
CA VAL A 540 -42.76 -21.61 -9.80
C VAL A 540 -42.78 -20.63 -8.62
N GLN A 541 -41.87 -20.81 -7.68
CA GLN A 541 -41.66 -19.92 -6.54
C GLN A 541 -40.30 -19.23 -6.62
N ASN A 542 -40.29 -17.96 -6.20
CA ASN A 542 -39.08 -17.16 -6.06
C ASN A 542 -38.42 -17.48 -4.73
N VAL A 543 -37.19 -17.97 -4.77
CA VAL A 543 -36.34 -18.14 -3.59
C VAL A 543 -35.42 -16.92 -3.51
N PRO A 544 -35.65 -15.98 -2.58
CA PRO A 544 -34.82 -14.79 -2.45
C PRO A 544 -33.43 -15.15 -1.99
N VAL A 545 -32.43 -14.43 -2.52
CA VAL A 545 -31.03 -14.52 -2.10
C VAL A 545 -30.42 -13.12 -2.05
N ARG A 546 -29.52 -12.92 -1.09
CA ARG A 546 -28.81 -11.67 -0.88
C ARG A 546 -27.33 -11.83 -1.20
N LEU A 547 -26.91 -11.25 -2.31
CA LEU A 547 -25.60 -11.49 -2.91
C LEU A 547 -24.67 -10.32 -2.65
N LYS A 548 -23.53 -10.59 -2.01
CA LYS A 548 -22.43 -9.65 -1.89
C LYS A 548 -21.46 -9.83 -3.06
N LEU A 549 -21.19 -8.75 -3.80
CA LEU A 549 -20.20 -8.70 -4.88
C LEU A 549 -18.81 -8.69 -4.24
N LYS A 550 -18.00 -9.73 -4.50
CA LYS A 550 -16.73 -9.96 -3.79
C LYS A 550 -15.50 -9.66 -4.62
N SER A 551 -15.48 -10.14 -5.86
CA SER A 551 -14.34 -9.99 -6.75
C SER A 551 -14.78 -10.09 -8.20
N GLN A 552 -13.90 -9.68 -9.10
CA GLN A 552 -14.13 -9.70 -10.53
C GLN A 552 -12.99 -10.46 -11.20
N LEU A 553 -13.31 -11.52 -11.97
CA LEU A 553 -12.30 -12.18 -12.79
C LEU A 553 -11.84 -11.24 -13.92
N ARG A 554 -10.54 -11.32 -14.26
CA ARG A 554 -9.99 -10.66 -15.44
C ARG A 554 -10.57 -11.28 -16.71
N THR A 555 -10.66 -10.49 -17.78
CA THR A 555 -11.38 -10.82 -19.03
C THR A 555 -11.09 -12.23 -19.56
N GLY A 556 -9.82 -12.60 -19.77
CA GLY A 556 -9.48 -13.92 -20.30
C GLY A 556 -9.88 -15.10 -19.41
N TYR A 557 -9.89 -14.93 -18.08
CA TYR A 557 -10.37 -15.95 -17.15
C TYR A 557 -11.90 -16.02 -17.14
N ALA A 558 -12.57 -14.85 -17.12
CA ALA A 558 -14.02 -14.75 -17.16
C ALA A 558 -14.61 -15.41 -18.42
N GLU A 559 -14.06 -15.11 -19.59
CA GLU A 559 -14.44 -15.68 -20.89
C GLU A 559 -14.25 -17.20 -20.92
N ARG A 560 -13.17 -17.70 -20.30
CA ARG A 560 -12.92 -19.14 -20.20
C ARG A 560 -14.03 -19.87 -19.44
N TYR A 561 -14.46 -19.34 -18.29
CA TYR A 561 -15.57 -19.94 -17.53
C TYR A 561 -16.91 -19.78 -18.24
N GLN A 562 -17.14 -18.66 -18.94
CA GLN A 562 -18.30 -18.48 -19.79
C GLN A 562 -18.34 -19.53 -20.93
N ALA A 563 -17.21 -19.79 -21.58
CA ALA A 563 -17.11 -20.81 -22.61
C ALA A 563 -17.41 -22.21 -22.05
N ILE A 564 -16.87 -22.55 -20.87
CA ILE A 564 -17.16 -23.83 -20.19
C ILE A 564 -18.66 -23.98 -19.90
N ALA A 565 -19.30 -22.94 -19.35
CA ALA A 565 -20.72 -22.94 -19.06
C ALA A 565 -21.58 -23.06 -20.33
N SER A 566 -21.14 -22.46 -21.44
CA SER A 566 -21.83 -22.50 -22.73
C SER A 566 -21.72 -23.87 -23.40
N GLN A 567 -20.52 -24.45 -23.45
CA GLN A 567 -20.28 -25.82 -23.93
C GLN A 567 -21.06 -26.86 -23.13
N TYR A 568 -21.25 -26.63 -21.83
CA TYR A 568 -22.08 -27.49 -21.00
C TYR A 568 -23.56 -27.40 -21.38
N SER A 569 -24.08 -26.19 -21.57
CA SER A 569 -25.49 -25.98 -21.94
C SER A 569 -25.83 -26.46 -23.35
N SER A 570 -24.84 -26.62 -24.24
CA SER A 570 -25.04 -27.06 -25.62
C SER A 570 -24.93 -28.58 -25.83
N ARG A 571 -25.00 -29.39 -24.75
CA ARG A 571 -24.87 -30.85 -24.84
C ARG A 571 -26.06 -31.48 -25.55
N ILE A 572 -25.76 -32.35 -26.51
CA ILE A 572 -26.72 -33.22 -27.18
C ILE A 572 -26.59 -34.60 -26.55
N GLY A 573 -27.69 -35.14 -26.01
CA GLY A 573 -27.73 -36.54 -25.60
C GLY A 573 -27.55 -37.44 -26.82
N VAL A 574 -26.57 -38.34 -26.76
CA VAL A 574 -26.36 -39.37 -27.78
C VAL A 574 -26.76 -40.71 -27.21
N ASP A 575 -27.60 -41.47 -27.92
CA ASP A 575 -28.19 -42.74 -27.48
C ASP A 575 -27.19 -43.92 -27.53
N TYR A 576 -25.95 -43.69 -27.11
CA TYR A 576 -24.97 -44.78 -26.99
C TYR A 576 -25.31 -45.66 -25.80
N VAL A 577 -25.40 -46.97 -26.05
CA VAL A 577 -25.66 -47.97 -25.03
C VAL A 577 -24.33 -48.47 -24.48
N SER A 578 -24.12 -48.40 -23.17
CA SER A 578 -22.92 -48.95 -22.53
C SER A 578 -23.00 -50.48 -22.48
N MET A 579 -22.00 -51.18 -23.02
CA MET A 579 -21.81 -52.60 -22.74
C MET A 579 -21.12 -52.73 -21.38
N MET A 580 -21.82 -53.20 -20.35
CA MET A 580 -21.14 -53.68 -19.15
C MET A 580 -20.46 -55.00 -19.51
N LEU A 581 -19.12 -55.01 -19.55
CA LEU A 581 -18.36 -56.25 -19.58
C LEU A 581 -18.45 -56.90 -18.18
N PRO A 582 -18.60 -58.23 -18.09
CA PRO A 582 -18.67 -58.95 -16.83
C PRO A 582 -17.40 -58.83 -15.99
#